data_AF-A0A9P8VP78-F1
#
_entry.id   AF-A0A9P8VP78-F1
#
_cell.length_a   1.000
_cell.length_b   1.000
_cell.length_c   1.000
_cell.angle_alpha   90.00
_cell.angle_beta   90.00
_cell.angle_gamma   90.00
#
_symmetry.space_group_name_H-M   'P 1'
#
loop_
_entity.id
_entity.type
_entity.pdbx_description
1 polymer ?
#
loop_
_entity_poly.entity_id
_entity_poly.type
_entity_poly.pdbx_seq_one_letter_code
_entity_poly.pdbx_strand_id
1 'polypeptide(L)'
;MSSPAANGTTASEVLSFKTARAPGDKAEFSVAILNDMGYTNAAGTFEQLTKVVKEGAAFAWHGGDLSYADDWYSGILPCEDSWPVCYNGTSTELPGSAPIPDEYKKPLPPGEIPNQGGPQGGDMSTLYESNWDLWQQWIGIITTKIPYMVLPGNHEATCAEFDGPKNVLTAYLNDDVVNGTAEKSGLTYYSCPLPRETSLRIKIASTWQEKSLVVPEWPFARDLSGDESHPTPSETYVTDSGPFGAVNGNYSDTKAYEQYQWLARDLANVDRSKTPWVIVMGHRPMYSSQVSSYQNYLREAFEGLMLKNGVDVYLAGHIHWYERLLPLKTNGTIDHSAFMNNNTYITNPGVSMTHIINGAAGNIESHSTLGDHILLDFTVLLDQVHFGFSKLTINSAKKLTWEFIHGEGGVIGDELTILKNYL
;
A
#
# COMPACT_ATOMS: atom_id res chain seq x y z
N MET A 1 -2.22 19.46 14.96
CA MET A 1 -2.83 20.24 13.86
C MET A 1 -1.96 21.45 13.61
N SER A 2 -1.19 21.44 12.52
CA SER A 2 -0.67 22.60 11.80
C SER A 2 0.18 22.09 10.63
N SER A 3 -0.31 22.19 9.40
CA SER A 3 0.48 21.98 8.18
C SER A 3 1.39 23.19 7.93
N PRO A 4 2.66 23.00 7.59
CA PRO A 4 3.58 24.07 7.23
C PRO A 4 3.43 24.38 5.74
N ALA A 5 2.36 25.08 5.38
CA ALA A 5 2.20 25.77 4.10
C ALA A 5 1.08 26.82 4.20
N ALA A 6 1.11 27.70 5.20
CA ALA A 6 0.39 28.96 5.15
C ALA A 6 0.88 29.88 6.26
N ASN A 7 1.33 31.06 5.88
CA ASN A 7 1.32 32.21 6.77
C ASN A 7 -0.15 32.62 7.07
N GLY A 8 -0.86 31.81 7.86
CA GLY A 8 -2.06 32.18 8.62
C GLY A 8 -3.24 32.90 7.94
N THR A 9 -3.56 32.68 6.65
CA THR A 9 -4.52 33.59 5.96
C THR A 9 -5.85 33.05 5.45
N THR A 10 -6.20 31.78 5.59
CA THR A 10 -7.60 31.36 5.32
C THR A 10 -8.02 30.18 6.19
N ALA A 11 -9.13 30.33 6.93
CA ALA A 11 -9.76 29.18 7.59
C ALA A 11 -10.26 28.20 6.52
N SER A 12 -10.09 26.90 6.74
CA SER A 12 -10.67 25.90 5.85
C SER A 12 -12.20 26.05 5.80
N GLU A 13 -12.81 25.54 4.73
CA GLU A 13 -14.25 25.32 4.75
C GLU A 13 -14.65 24.39 5.90
N VAL A 14 -15.89 24.51 6.37
CA VAL A 14 -16.43 23.60 7.37
C VAL A 14 -16.69 22.24 6.71
N LEU A 15 -15.92 21.24 7.11
CA LEU A 15 -16.07 19.85 6.65
C LEU A 15 -16.84 19.02 7.68
N SER A 16 -17.45 17.93 7.23
CA SER A 16 -18.13 16.97 8.10
C SER A 16 -17.99 15.55 7.55
N PHE A 17 -17.91 14.57 8.45
CA PHE A 17 -17.89 13.15 8.12
C PHE A 17 -18.67 12.38 9.18
N LYS A 18 -19.03 11.13 8.86
CA LYS A 18 -19.71 10.23 9.79
C LYS A 18 -18.70 9.35 10.50
N THR A 19 -18.74 9.33 11.83
CA THR A 19 -17.87 8.45 12.62
C THR A 19 -18.20 6.97 12.40
N ALA A 20 -17.22 6.11 12.70
CA ALA A 20 -17.42 4.67 12.73
C ALA A 20 -18.60 4.26 13.63
N ARG A 21 -19.26 3.16 13.26
CA ARG A 21 -20.32 2.55 14.07
C ARG A 21 -19.70 1.78 15.23
N ALA A 22 -20.43 1.65 16.33
CA ALA A 22 -19.98 0.86 17.47
C ALA A 22 -19.82 -0.63 17.09
N PRO A 23 -18.85 -1.35 17.70
CA PRO A 23 -18.76 -2.80 17.57
C PRO A 23 -20.08 -3.50 17.91
N GLY A 24 -20.47 -4.51 17.13
CA GLY A 24 -21.72 -5.26 17.35
C GLY A 24 -23.00 -4.60 16.82
N ASP A 25 -22.92 -3.43 16.18
CA ASP A 25 -24.02 -2.91 15.35
C ASP A 25 -24.47 -4.01 14.33
N LYS A 26 -25.66 -3.95 13.73
CA LYS A 26 -26.14 -4.95 12.76
C LYS A 26 -26.50 -4.40 11.37
N ALA A 27 -26.62 -3.08 11.19
CA ALA A 27 -26.87 -2.46 9.89
C ALA A 27 -25.82 -2.80 8.82
N GLU A 28 -26.23 -2.92 7.56
CA GLU A 28 -25.33 -3.11 6.43
C GLU A 28 -24.42 -1.88 6.22
N PHE A 29 -23.20 -2.10 5.72
CA PHE A 29 -22.33 -1.04 5.22
C PHE A 29 -21.36 -1.57 4.16
N SER A 30 -20.88 -0.66 3.31
CA SER A 30 -19.86 -0.94 2.30
C SER A 30 -18.54 -0.22 2.60
N VAL A 31 -17.47 -0.74 2.04
CA VAL A 31 -16.10 -0.23 2.11
C VAL A 31 -15.55 -0.25 0.69
N ALA A 32 -14.89 0.83 0.28
CA ALA A 32 -14.10 0.83 -0.95
C ALA A 32 -12.70 0.31 -0.66
N ILE A 33 -12.21 -0.61 -1.48
CA ILE A 33 -10.92 -1.28 -1.36
C ILE A 33 -10.13 -1.02 -2.63
N LEU A 34 -8.91 -0.53 -2.50
CA LEU A 34 -8.02 -0.24 -3.63
C LEU A 34 -6.57 -0.42 -3.22
N ASN A 35 -5.69 -0.61 -4.19
CA ASN A 35 -4.25 -0.66 -4.02
C ASN A 35 -3.62 -0.13 -5.32
N ASP A 36 -2.39 0.34 -5.30
CA ASP A 36 -1.61 0.58 -6.51
C ASP A 36 -2.29 1.63 -7.43
N MET A 37 -2.81 2.71 -6.82
CA MET A 37 -3.65 3.67 -7.55
C MET A 37 -2.84 4.69 -8.33
N GLY A 38 -1.80 5.27 -7.72
CA GLY A 38 -1.18 6.47 -8.28
C GLY A 38 -2.24 7.49 -8.72
N TYR A 39 -2.02 8.15 -9.85
CA TYR A 39 -3.04 9.02 -10.48
C TYR A 39 -3.01 9.05 -12.01
N THR A 40 -2.09 8.33 -12.65
CA THR A 40 -1.87 8.40 -14.10
C THR A 40 -2.99 7.74 -14.92
N ASN A 41 -3.29 6.48 -14.62
CA ASN A 41 -4.29 5.67 -15.31
C ASN A 41 -5.58 5.49 -14.49
N ALA A 42 -5.67 6.15 -13.34
CA ALA A 42 -6.72 5.94 -12.35
C ALA A 42 -7.94 6.87 -12.51
N ALA A 43 -8.06 7.63 -13.60
CA ALA A 43 -9.16 8.58 -13.80
C ALA A 43 -10.56 7.92 -13.71
N GLY A 44 -10.74 6.79 -14.41
CA GLY A 44 -11.98 6.02 -14.34
C GLY A 44 -12.22 5.44 -12.93
N THR A 45 -11.18 4.87 -12.33
CA THR A 45 -11.23 4.34 -10.95
C THR A 45 -11.67 5.41 -9.97
N PHE A 46 -11.09 6.61 -10.06
CA PHE A 46 -11.41 7.77 -9.23
C PHE A 46 -12.87 8.22 -9.41
N GLU A 47 -13.37 8.25 -10.65
CA GLU A 47 -14.76 8.60 -10.94
C GLU A 47 -15.74 7.65 -10.23
N GLN A 48 -15.53 6.34 -10.40
CA GLN A 48 -16.40 5.31 -9.82
C GLN A 48 -16.26 5.24 -8.29
N LEU A 49 -15.03 5.40 -7.77
CA LEU A 49 -14.77 5.48 -6.33
C LEU A 49 -15.55 6.66 -5.71
N THR A 50 -15.52 7.82 -6.35
CA THR A 50 -16.28 9.00 -5.92
C THR A 50 -17.79 8.76 -5.91
N LYS A 51 -18.33 7.96 -6.84
CA LYS A 51 -19.75 7.56 -6.83
C LYS A 51 -20.07 6.68 -5.63
N VAL A 52 -19.25 5.65 -5.37
CA VAL A 52 -19.42 4.76 -4.20
C VAL A 52 -19.35 5.53 -2.88
N VAL A 53 -18.48 6.53 -2.79
CA VAL A 53 -18.39 7.45 -1.64
C VAL A 53 -19.69 8.24 -1.48
N LYS A 54 -20.23 8.82 -2.57
CA LYS A 54 -21.50 9.56 -2.57
C LYS A 54 -22.70 8.69 -2.22
N GLU A 55 -22.67 7.41 -2.57
CA GLU A 55 -23.70 6.41 -2.23
C GLU A 55 -23.63 5.96 -0.76
N GLY A 56 -22.61 6.39 -0.01
CA GLY A 56 -22.53 6.19 1.43
C GLY A 56 -21.62 5.05 1.87
N ALA A 57 -20.55 4.77 1.13
CA ALA A 57 -19.45 3.94 1.64
C ALA A 57 -18.96 4.46 3.00
N ALA A 58 -18.68 3.55 3.92
CA ALA A 58 -18.33 3.90 5.29
C ALA A 58 -16.91 4.48 5.40
N PHE A 59 -15.97 3.92 4.64
CA PHE A 59 -14.59 4.37 4.51
C PHE A 59 -13.97 3.76 3.24
N ALA A 60 -12.80 4.27 2.85
CA ALA A 60 -11.95 3.65 1.84
C ALA A 60 -10.70 3.06 2.50
N TRP A 61 -10.21 1.93 2.00
CA TRP A 61 -9.01 1.26 2.47
C TRP A 61 -8.05 1.06 1.30
N HIS A 62 -6.96 1.82 1.29
CA HIS A 62 -5.90 1.78 0.29
C HIS A 62 -4.74 0.92 0.79
N GLY A 63 -4.50 -0.22 0.15
CA GLY A 63 -3.53 -1.19 0.60
C GLY A 63 -2.09 -1.00 0.08
N GLY A 64 -1.60 0.24 0.02
CA GLY A 64 -0.23 0.57 -0.39
C GLY A 64 -0.07 0.90 -1.86
N ASP A 65 1.11 1.45 -2.16
CA ASP A 65 1.49 2.09 -3.42
C ASP A 65 0.51 3.20 -3.79
N LEU A 66 0.60 4.28 -3.00
CA LEU A 66 -0.39 5.35 -2.96
C LEU A 66 -0.24 6.29 -4.15
N SER A 67 0.88 7.02 -4.19
CA SER A 67 1.12 8.11 -5.14
C SER A 67 2.05 7.71 -6.29
N TYR A 68 2.88 6.68 -6.09
CA TYR A 68 4.00 6.34 -6.95
C TYR A 68 4.95 7.52 -7.16
N ALA A 69 5.10 8.39 -6.14
CA ALA A 69 5.91 9.60 -6.25
C ALA A 69 7.38 9.32 -6.62
N ASP A 70 7.89 8.14 -6.26
CA ASP A 70 9.20 7.66 -6.68
C ASP A 70 9.23 7.46 -8.20
N ASP A 71 8.23 6.82 -8.82
CA ASP A 71 8.24 6.50 -10.26
C ASP A 71 8.25 7.67 -11.25
N TRP A 72 8.11 8.89 -10.74
CA TRP A 72 8.22 10.10 -11.54
C TRP A 72 9.68 10.56 -11.65
N TYR A 73 10.55 9.70 -12.19
CA TYR A 73 11.94 10.04 -12.57
C TYR A 73 12.00 10.87 -13.85
N SER A 74 11.00 10.68 -14.72
CA SER A 74 10.78 11.41 -15.95
C SER A 74 9.82 12.55 -15.63
N GLY A 75 10.31 13.79 -15.72
CA GLY A 75 9.52 14.96 -15.42
C GLY A 75 8.18 14.91 -16.15
N ILE A 76 7.10 14.85 -15.39
CA ILE A 76 5.81 15.48 -15.67
C ILE A 76 5.33 15.25 -17.11
N LEU A 77 4.39 14.30 -17.25
CA LEU A 77 3.68 14.04 -18.49
C LEU A 77 3.26 15.36 -19.17
N PRO A 78 3.49 15.53 -20.48
CA PRO A 78 3.05 16.71 -21.20
C PRO A 78 1.53 16.87 -21.07
N CYS A 79 1.08 18.09 -20.82
CA CYS A 79 -0.33 18.43 -20.64
C CYS A 79 -1.20 17.88 -21.80
N GLU A 80 -2.26 17.14 -21.46
CA GLU A 80 -3.39 16.93 -22.35
C GLU A 80 -4.49 17.97 -22.08
N ASP A 81 -5.17 18.41 -23.12
CA ASP A 81 -6.24 19.44 -23.07
C ASP A 81 -7.44 19.06 -22.16
N SER A 82 -7.50 17.81 -21.68
CA SER A 82 -8.58 17.27 -20.87
C SER A 82 -8.33 17.32 -19.35
N TRP A 83 -7.14 17.72 -18.88
CA TRP A 83 -6.74 17.62 -17.46
C TRP A 83 -6.75 18.96 -16.71
N PRO A 84 -7.26 19.02 -15.46
CA PRO A 84 -7.36 20.26 -14.69
C PRO A 84 -6.09 20.67 -13.93
N VAL A 85 -5.03 19.85 -13.89
CA VAL A 85 -3.71 20.18 -13.31
C VAL A 85 -2.58 19.58 -14.16
N CYS A 86 -1.65 20.41 -14.64
CA CYS A 86 -0.42 19.96 -15.32
C CYS A 86 0.72 20.97 -15.14
N TYR A 87 1.98 20.51 -15.20
CA TYR A 87 3.19 21.32 -15.14
C TYR A 87 3.94 21.22 -16.47
N ASN A 88 4.57 22.31 -16.92
CA ASN A 88 5.21 22.40 -18.24
C ASN A 88 6.74 22.47 -18.07
N GLY A 89 7.38 21.32 -17.86
CA GLY A 89 8.83 21.20 -17.80
C GLY A 89 9.31 19.99 -18.57
N THR A 90 10.20 20.21 -19.53
CA THR A 90 10.76 19.19 -20.42
C THR A 90 11.88 18.41 -19.74
N SER A 91 11.65 17.14 -19.40
CA SER A 91 12.55 16.02 -19.75
C SER A 91 12.02 14.70 -19.18
N THR A 92 11.56 13.79 -20.04
CA THR A 92 11.05 12.46 -19.65
C THR A 92 12.04 11.31 -19.84
N GLU A 93 13.34 11.57 -19.95
CA GLU A 93 14.37 10.52 -20.05
C GLU A 93 15.55 10.82 -19.12
N LEU A 94 15.96 9.85 -18.28
CA LEU A 94 17.35 9.76 -17.84
C LEU A 94 18.20 9.29 -19.04
N PRO A 95 19.33 9.93 -19.36
CA PRO A 95 20.04 9.65 -20.61
C PRO A 95 20.82 8.33 -20.51
N GLY A 96 20.24 7.25 -21.03
CA GLY A 96 20.91 6.10 -21.67
C GLY A 96 21.99 5.34 -20.89
N SER A 97 22.33 4.14 -21.38
CA SER A 97 23.59 3.49 -20.99
C SER A 97 24.76 4.41 -21.34
N ALA A 98 25.73 4.51 -20.43
CA ALA A 98 26.96 5.32 -20.52
C ALA A 98 27.49 5.59 -21.95
N PRO A 99 28.04 6.80 -22.22
CA PRO A 99 28.54 7.75 -21.23
C PRO A 99 27.56 8.87 -20.86
N ILE A 100 27.59 9.28 -19.58
CA ILE A 100 26.88 10.44 -19.05
C ILE A 100 27.34 11.69 -19.82
N PRO A 101 26.41 12.48 -20.41
CA PRO A 101 26.74 13.70 -21.15
C PRO A 101 27.55 14.69 -20.30
N ASP A 102 28.55 15.36 -20.88
CA ASP A 102 29.48 16.25 -20.15
C ASP A 102 28.81 17.47 -19.49
N GLU A 103 27.56 17.76 -19.84
CA GLU A 103 26.73 18.78 -19.20
C GLU A 103 26.35 18.44 -17.75
N TYR A 104 26.19 17.16 -17.40
CA TYR A 104 25.92 16.70 -16.02
C TYR A 104 27.15 16.81 -15.10
N LYS A 105 28.33 17.08 -15.66
CA LYS A 105 29.59 17.28 -14.92
C LYS A 105 29.92 18.76 -14.73
N LYS A 106 29.10 19.68 -15.23
CA LYS A 106 29.31 21.12 -15.04
C LYS A 106 28.79 21.53 -13.66
N PRO A 107 29.65 22.08 -12.79
CA PRO A 107 29.19 22.59 -11.49
C PRO A 107 28.23 23.77 -11.70
N LEU A 108 27.28 23.92 -10.77
CA LEU A 108 26.32 25.02 -10.79
C LEU A 108 27.06 26.38 -10.82
N PRO A 109 26.50 27.38 -11.53
CA PRO A 109 26.95 28.77 -11.47
C PRO A 109 27.19 29.27 -10.02
N PRO A 110 28.26 30.05 -9.78
CA PRO A 110 28.54 30.59 -8.45
C PRO A 110 27.37 31.40 -7.89
N GLY A 111 26.83 30.96 -6.75
CA GLY A 111 25.72 31.63 -6.04
C GLY A 111 24.34 30.99 -6.24
N GLU A 112 24.22 29.95 -7.05
CA GLU A 112 22.97 29.18 -7.19
C GLU A 112 22.79 28.23 -6.00
N ILE A 113 21.62 28.30 -5.35
CA ILE A 113 21.25 27.42 -4.23
C ILE A 113 20.53 26.20 -4.86
N PRO A 114 20.99 24.96 -4.62
CA PRO A 114 20.33 23.76 -5.13
C PRO A 114 18.99 23.55 -4.41
N ASN A 115 17.92 24.19 -4.90
CA ASN A 115 16.53 23.93 -4.46
C ASN A 115 15.47 24.51 -5.41
N GLN A 116 15.85 25.01 -6.59
CA GLN A 116 14.91 25.65 -7.52
C GLN A 116 15.04 25.05 -8.92
N GLY A 117 14.65 23.77 -9.06
CA GLY A 117 14.13 23.18 -10.30
C GLY A 117 14.76 23.65 -11.61
N GLY A 118 16.08 23.83 -11.66
CA GLY A 118 16.78 24.36 -12.80
C GLY A 118 17.06 23.26 -13.82
N PRO A 119 17.28 23.60 -15.10
CA PRO A 119 17.59 22.63 -16.17
C PRO A 119 18.93 21.89 -16.00
N GLN A 120 19.61 22.05 -14.85
CA GLN A 120 20.90 21.43 -14.52
C GLN A 120 20.90 20.69 -13.17
N GLY A 121 19.72 20.41 -12.60
CA GLY A 121 19.59 19.69 -11.33
C GLY A 121 18.46 20.25 -10.50
N GLY A 122 17.24 19.78 -10.80
CA GLY A 122 16.14 19.87 -9.84
C GLY A 122 16.40 18.87 -8.72
N ASP A 123 16.17 19.30 -7.49
CA ASP A 123 16.17 18.38 -6.36
C ASP A 123 15.07 17.33 -6.60
N MET A 124 15.46 16.06 -6.78
CA MET A 124 14.53 14.94 -6.96
C MET A 124 13.53 14.87 -5.80
N SER A 125 13.89 15.37 -4.61
CA SER A 125 12.96 15.51 -3.49
C SER A 125 11.79 16.44 -3.84
N THR A 126 12.01 17.51 -4.60
CA THR A 126 10.95 18.44 -4.99
C THR A 126 9.95 17.77 -5.94
N LEU A 127 10.41 16.92 -6.86
CA LEU A 127 9.52 16.15 -7.74
C LEU A 127 8.72 15.12 -6.94
N TYR A 128 9.41 14.33 -6.10
CA TYR A 128 8.79 13.35 -5.22
C TYR A 128 7.70 13.98 -4.33
N GLU A 129 8.03 15.05 -3.61
CA GLU A 129 7.08 15.76 -2.74
C GLU A 129 5.93 16.41 -3.54
N SER A 130 6.21 16.96 -4.73
CA SER A 130 5.16 17.53 -5.59
C SER A 130 4.14 16.49 -6.04
N ASN A 131 4.58 15.26 -6.34
CA ASN A 131 3.66 14.18 -6.73
C ASN A 131 2.80 13.71 -5.55
N TRP A 132 3.36 13.70 -4.33
CA TRP A 132 2.56 13.51 -3.13
C TRP A 132 1.52 14.61 -2.93
N ASP A 133 1.88 15.87 -3.14
CA ASP A 133 0.95 17.00 -3.04
C ASP A 133 -0.16 16.94 -4.10
N LEU A 134 0.17 16.57 -5.34
CA LEU A 134 -0.81 16.38 -6.42
C LEU A 134 -1.77 15.25 -6.09
N TRP A 135 -1.25 14.10 -5.67
CA TRP A 135 -2.07 12.96 -5.27
C TRP A 135 -2.97 13.31 -4.07
N GLN A 136 -2.45 14.00 -3.06
CA GLN A 136 -3.23 14.46 -1.89
C GLN A 136 -4.34 15.44 -2.28
N GLN A 137 -4.07 16.38 -3.18
CA GLN A 137 -5.09 17.29 -3.71
C GLN A 137 -6.19 16.53 -4.45
N TRP A 138 -5.82 15.55 -5.27
CA TRP A 138 -6.76 14.75 -6.04
C TRP A 138 -7.64 13.87 -5.15
N ILE A 139 -7.04 13.12 -4.23
CA ILE A 139 -7.76 12.25 -3.30
C ILE A 139 -8.52 13.06 -2.23
N GLY A 140 -8.16 14.34 -2.03
CA GLY A 140 -8.85 15.30 -1.16
C GLY A 140 -10.36 15.37 -1.37
N ILE A 141 -10.82 15.15 -2.59
CA ILE A 141 -12.25 15.09 -2.95
C ILE A 141 -12.98 13.96 -2.19
N ILE A 142 -12.28 12.85 -1.92
CA ILE A 142 -12.79 11.67 -1.21
C ILE A 142 -12.49 11.76 0.28
N THR A 143 -11.25 12.08 0.66
CA THR A 143 -10.79 12.08 2.06
C THR A 143 -11.48 13.14 2.92
N THR A 144 -12.01 14.20 2.31
CA THR A 144 -12.84 15.20 3.00
C THR A 144 -14.27 14.73 3.29
N LYS A 145 -14.69 13.57 2.76
CA LYS A 145 -16.05 13.02 2.91
C LYS A 145 -16.12 11.79 3.80
N ILE A 146 -15.14 10.91 3.69
CA ILE A 146 -15.08 9.65 4.44
C ILE A 146 -13.67 9.39 4.98
N PRO A 147 -13.51 8.61 6.06
CA PRO A 147 -12.20 8.12 6.47
C PRO A 147 -11.51 7.36 5.32
N TYR A 148 -10.22 7.61 5.17
CA TYR A 148 -9.38 6.97 4.15
C TYR A 148 -8.19 6.32 4.86
N MET A 149 -8.23 4.99 4.96
CA MET A 149 -7.25 4.19 5.69
C MET A 149 -6.16 3.76 4.71
N VAL A 150 -4.89 3.90 5.09
CA VAL A 150 -3.75 3.52 4.24
C VAL A 150 -2.80 2.55 4.95
N LEU A 151 -2.14 1.71 4.17
CA LEU A 151 -0.93 0.97 4.56
C LEU A 151 0.18 1.26 3.56
N PRO A 152 1.46 1.03 3.90
CA PRO A 152 2.56 1.32 2.99
C PRO A 152 2.76 0.13 2.04
N GLY A 153 2.99 0.41 0.77
CA GLY A 153 3.52 -0.54 -0.21
C GLY A 153 5.02 -0.39 -0.38
N ASN A 154 5.60 -0.99 -1.42
CA ASN A 154 7.03 -0.79 -1.70
C ASN A 154 7.32 0.65 -2.12
N HIS A 155 6.47 1.31 -2.90
CA HIS A 155 6.68 2.69 -3.34
C HIS A 155 6.61 3.73 -2.21
N GLU A 156 6.16 3.33 -1.01
CA GLU A 156 6.26 4.15 0.22
C GLU A 156 7.50 3.82 1.07
N ALA A 157 8.05 2.62 0.95
CA ALA A 157 9.22 2.18 1.70
C ALA A 157 10.55 2.62 1.05
N THR A 158 10.50 3.04 -0.22
CA THR A 158 11.61 3.27 -1.14
C THR A 158 12.21 4.68 -1.09
N CYS A 159 12.13 5.40 0.05
CA CYS A 159 12.88 6.66 0.24
C CYS A 159 14.41 6.55 -0.03
N ALA A 160 14.94 5.34 -0.29
CA ALA A 160 16.34 5.05 -0.53
C ALA A 160 16.63 4.14 -1.76
N GLU A 161 15.66 3.77 -2.61
CA GLU A 161 15.93 2.80 -3.70
C GLU A 161 16.74 3.41 -4.86
N PHE A 162 16.65 4.72 -5.08
CA PHE A 162 17.42 5.43 -6.12
C PHE A 162 18.83 5.80 -5.70
N ASP A 163 19.19 5.37 -4.52
CA ASP A 163 20.37 5.77 -3.83
C ASP A 163 21.35 4.61 -3.83
N GLY A 164 21.84 4.30 -5.04
CA GLY A 164 22.93 3.36 -5.26
C GLY A 164 24.08 3.57 -4.27
N PRO A 165 24.95 2.57 -4.04
CA PRO A 165 25.88 2.55 -2.92
C PRO A 165 26.71 3.84 -2.85
N LYS A 166 26.29 4.75 -1.93
CA LYS A 166 26.85 6.07 -1.52
C LYS A 166 25.84 7.20 -1.40
N ASN A 167 24.61 7.06 -1.86
CA ASN A 167 23.62 8.11 -1.64
C ASN A 167 22.90 7.82 -0.32
N VAL A 168 23.31 8.51 0.74
CA VAL A 168 22.62 8.46 2.03
C VAL A 168 21.54 9.51 1.95
N LEU A 169 20.27 9.07 1.86
CA LEU A 169 19.06 9.86 2.15
C LEU A 169 19.22 11.33 1.74
N THR A 170 18.77 11.71 0.55
CA THR A 170 18.79 13.12 0.10
C THR A 170 18.01 14.07 1.03
N ALA A 171 17.35 13.54 2.07
CA ALA A 171 17.12 14.26 3.31
C ALA A 171 18.06 13.76 4.44
N TYR A 172 19.34 14.15 4.49
CA TYR A 172 20.08 14.50 5.74
C TYR A 172 21.59 14.87 5.67
N LEU A 173 22.22 15.19 4.54
CA LEU A 173 23.64 15.61 4.59
C LEU A 173 23.93 16.91 3.82
N ASN A 174 24.54 17.88 4.51
CA ASN A 174 25.18 19.04 3.91
C ASN A 174 26.70 18.93 4.18
N ASP A 175 27.47 18.58 3.15
CA ASP A 175 28.94 18.43 3.21
C ASP A 175 29.44 17.51 4.34
N ASP A 176 28.91 16.29 4.46
CA ASP A 176 29.25 15.31 5.52
C ASP A 176 29.01 15.81 6.96
N VAL A 177 28.28 16.92 7.12
CA VAL A 177 27.89 17.46 8.42
C VAL A 177 26.36 17.51 8.52
N VAL A 178 25.83 16.94 9.61
CA VAL A 178 24.40 16.95 9.95
C VAL A 178 23.93 18.40 10.11
N ASN A 179 23.32 18.98 9.09
CA ASN A 179 22.76 20.34 9.14
C ASN A 179 21.24 20.29 9.01
N GLY A 180 20.57 19.97 10.12
CA GLY A 180 19.14 20.21 10.26
C GLY A 180 18.91 21.61 10.85
N THR A 181 18.60 22.60 10.01
CA THR A 181 17.87 23.80 10.46
C THR A 181 16.36 23.56 10.56
N ALA A 182 15.88 22.38 10.15
CA ALA A 182 14.56 21.91 10.49
C ALA A 182 14.46 21.72 12.02
N GLU A 183 13.46 22.33 12.65
CA GLU A 183 13.18 22.08 14.06
C GLU A 183 13.05 20.57 14.29
N LYS A 184 13.77 20.05 15.29
CA LYS A 184 13.64 18.67 15.80
C LYS A 184 12.19 18.28 16.16
N SER A 185 11.29 19.25 16.27
CA SER A 185 9.89 19.13 16.64
C SER A 185 8.90 19.18 15.47
N GLY A 186 9.34 19.36 14.23
CA GLY A 186 8.48 19.90 13.17
C GLY A 186 8.35 19.12 11.86
N LEU A 187 8.72 17.84 11.79
CA LEU A 187 8.35 17.02 10.62
C LEU A 187 6.86 16.66 10.73
N THR A 188 6.02 17.44 10.05
CA THR A 188 4.59 17.18 9.92
C THR A 188 4.25 16.81 8.48
N TYR A 189 4.67 15.64 8.02
CA TYR A 189 4.01 14.98 6.89
C TYR A 189 3.96 13.46 7.12
N TYR A 190 2.84 12.89 6.68
CA TYR A 190 2.37 11.55 7.02
C TYR A 190 3.20 10.48 6.32
N SER A 191 4.15 9.86 7.02
CA SER A 191 4.81 8.64 6.52
C SER A 191 4.43 7.37 7.29
N CYS A 192 3.64 7.46 8.37
CA CYS A 192 2.89 6.33 8.92
C CYS A 192 1.67 6.83 9.71
N PRO A 193 0.41 6.70 9.25
CA PRO A 193 -0.68 6.74 10.21
C PRO A 193 -0.53 5.56 11.16
N LEU A 194 -0.31 5.86 12.44
CA LEU A 194 -0.53 4.88 13.50
C LEU A 194 -1.97 4.36 13.37
N PRO A 195 -2.19 3.03 13.30
CA PRO A 195 -3.50 2.50 13.59
C PRO A 195 -3.78 2.83 15.05
N ARG A 196 -4.57 3.88 15.30
CA ARG A 196 -5.39 3.86 16.52
C ARG A 196 -6.41 2.77 16.31
N GLU A 197 -6.51 1.86 17.28
CA GLU A 197 -7.51 0.79 17.31
C GLU A 197 -8.87 1.34 16.86
N THR A 198 -9.26 1.03 15.62
CA THR A 198 -10.59 1.36 15.13
C THR A 198 -11.44 0.12 15.32
N SER A 199 -12.24 0.16 16.38
CA SER A 199 -13.22 -0.86 16.70
C SER A 199 -14.40 -0.73 15.71
N LEU A 200 -14.18 -1.13 14.46
CA LEU A 200 -15.21 -1.34 13.44
C LEU A 200 -15.63 -2.82 13.45
N ARG A 201 -16.74 -3.16 12.78
CA ARG A 201 -17.21 -4.55 12.68
C ARG A 201 -16.26 -5.51 11.96
N ILE A 202 -15.26 -4.95 11.31
CA ILE A 202 -14.10 -5.63 10.77
C ILE A 202 -12.97 -5.24 11.71
N LYS A 203 -12.29 -6.22 12.30
CA LYS A 203 -10.97 -5.92 12.86
C LYS A 203 -10.01 -5.77 11.69
N ILE A 204 -9.62 -4.52 11.45
CA ILE A 204 -8.63 -4.14 10.46
C ILE A 204 -7.28 -4.33 11.13
N ALA A 205 -6.63 -5.46 10.84
CA ALA A 205 -5.21 -5.58 11.12
C ALA A 205 -4.47 -5.14 9.86
N SER A 206 -3.91 -3.93 9.88
CA SER A 206 -2.93 -3.49 8.89
C SER A 206 -1.54 -3.86 9.40
N THR A 207 -0.72 -4.48 8.54
CA THR A 207 0.68 -4.77 8.84
C THR A 207 1.47 -3.46 8.84
N TRP A 208 1.46 -2.70 9.94
CA TRP A 208 2.19 -1.42 10.08
C TRP A 208 3.39 -1.51 11.04
N GLN A 209 4.35 -0.60 10.83
CA GLN A 209 5.58 -0.34 11.58
C GLN A 209 5.55 1.06 12.24
N GLU A 210 6.12 1.22 13.43
CA GLU A 210 6.55 2.53 13.94
C GLU A 210 8.04 2.44 14.32
N LYS A 211 8.72 3.57 14.16
CA LYS A 211 10.13 3.90 14.40
C LYS A 211 11.06 3.54 13.24
N SER A 212 11.34 4.61 12.50
CA SER A 212 12.63 5.01 11.95
C SER A 212 13.54 3.88 11.52
N LEU A 213 13.88 3.92 10.23
CA LEU A 213 15.07 3.40 9.56
C LEU A 213 14.66 2.50 8.40
N VAL A 214 15.40 2.71 7.31
CA VAL A 214 15.73 1.73 6.25
C VAL A 214 15.43 0.33 6.77
N VAL A 215 14.50 -0.37 6.12
CA VAL A 215 14.28 -1.76 6.43
C VAL A 215 15.29 -2.54 5.58
N PRO A 216 16.39 -3.03 6.17
CA PRO A 216 17.28 -3.97 5.49
C PRO A 216 16.58 -5.31 5.26
N GLU A 217 16.95 -6.05 4.20
CA GLU A 217 16.50 -7.40 3.84
C GLU A 217 16.41 -8.34 5.05
N TRP A 218 17.24 -8.06 6.06
CA TRP A 218 17.34 -8.77 7.32
C TRP A 218 17.64 -7.78 8.44
N PRO A 219 17.24 -8.04 9.70
CA PRO A 219 17.55 -7.14 10.81
C PRO A 219 19.04 -6.82 10.83
N PHE A 220 19.38 -5.56 11.11
CA PHE A 220 20.77 -5.11 11.19
C PHE A 220 21.66 -6.10 11.95
N ALA A 221 21.13 -6.74 13.00
CA ALA A 221 21.78 -7.81 13.77
C ALA A 221 22.32 -9.02 12.98
N ARG A 222 21.82 -9.33 11.78
CA ARG A 222 22.39 -10.36 10.88
C ARG A 222 23.66 -9.84 10.20
N ASP A 223 23.62 -8.58 9.80
CA ASP A 223 24.61 -7.93 8.94
C ASP A 223 25.78 -7.37 9.75
N LEU A 224 25.66 -7.29 11.08
CA LEU A 224 26.76 -6.96 11.99
C LEU A 224 27.76 -8.11 12.10
N SER A 225 29.03 -7.81 11.84
CA SER A 225 30.15 -8.70 12.08
C SER A 225 31.09 -8.15 13.17
N GLY A 226 31.67 -9.03 14.00
CA GLY A 226 32.61 -8.61 15.05
C GLY A 226 31.99 -7.66 16.08
N ASP A 227 32.57 -6.47 16.22
CA ASP A 227 32.19 -5.43 17.20
C ASP A 227 31.36 -4.28 16.56
N GLU A 228 30.81 -4.49 15.37
CA GLU A 228 30.02 -3.47 14.65
C GLU A 228 28.72 -3.13 15.40
N SER A 229 28.37 -1.83 15.42
CA SER A 229 27.10 -1.36 16.00
C SER A 229 26.03 -1.04 14.96
N HIS A 230 26.41 -0.88 13.70
CA HIS A 230 25.54 -0.63 12.54
C HIS A 230 26.17 -1.28 11.29
N PRO A 231 25.38 -1.89 10.39
CA PRO A 231 25.90 -2.44 9.15
C PRO A 231 26.32 -1.32 8.20
N THR A 232 27.33 -1.60 7.39
CA THR A 232 27.77 -0.70 6.33
C THR A 232 26.75 -0.63 5.19
N PRO A 233 26.75 0.43 4.37
CA PRO A 233 25.88 0.50 3.19
C PRO A 233 26.01 -0.68 2.21
N SER A 234 27.17 -1.37 2.20
CA SER A 234 27.40 -2.59 1.41
C SER A 234 26.82 -3.86 2.02
N GLU A 235 26.39 -3.81 3.28
CA GLU A 235 25.79 -4.91 4.04
C GLU A 235 24.29 -4.71 4.24
N THR A 236 23.74 -3.56 3.87
CA THR A 236 22.30 -3.30 3.83
C THR A 236 21.74 -3.66 2.46
N TYR A 237 20.70 -4.48 2.45
CA TYR A 237 19.95 -4.89 1.25
C TYR A 237 18.50 -4.43 1.40
N VAL A 238 17.73 -4.27 0.33
CA VAL A 238 16.30 -3.89 0.44
C VAL A 238 15.49 -5.13 0.88
N THR A 239 14.73 -5.08 1.99
CA THR A 239 13.65 -6.08 2.22
C THR A 239 12.41 -5.63 1.50
N ASP A 240 11.81 -6.57 0.78
CA ASP A 240 10.52 -6.40 0.15
C ASP A 240 9.36 -7.01 0.96
N SER A 241 9.62 -7.80 2.03
CA SER A 241 8.57 -8.54 2.72
C SER A 241 8.84 -8.79 4.21
N GLY A 242 7.81 -8.54 5.04
CA GLY A 242 7.90 -8.68 6.49
C GLY A 242 8.06 -10.12 6.97
N PRO A 243 8.25 -10.34 8.29
CA PRO A 243 7.83 -9.45 9.37
C PRO A 243 8.83 -8.34 9.71
N PHE A 244 8.31 -7.17 10.14
CA PHE A 244 9.09 -5.97 10.43
C PHE A 244 9.12 -5.58 11.93
N GLY A 245 9.94 -4.59 12.27
CA GLY A 245 10.02 -3.98 13.60
C GLY A 245 11.08 -4.59 14.51
N ALA A 246 11.05 -4.23 15.80
CA ALA A 246 12.06 -4.68 16.75
C ALA A 246 12.07 -6.22 16.88
N VAL A 247 13.26 -6.81 16.98
CA VAL A 247 13.45 -8.27 17.15
C VAL A 247 13.78 -8.58 18.60
N ASN A 248 12.93 -9.36 19.26
CA ASN A 248 13.17 -9.85 20.62
C ASN A 248 13.60 -11.32 20.59
N GLY A 249 14.90 -11.56 20.40
CA GLY A 249 15.48 -12.92 20.36
C GLY A 249 16.24 -13.17 19.06
N ASN A 250 16.02 -14.35 18.46
CA ASN A 250 16.69 -14.73 17.22
C ASN A 250 16.01 -14.08 16.01
N TYR A 251 16.76 -13.31 15.22
CA TYR A 251 16.25 -12.66 14.00
C TYR A 251 15.83 -13.65 12.89
N SER A 252 16.28 -14.90 12.96
CA SER A 252 15.81 -15.97 12.05
C SER A 252 14.48 -16.57 12.47
N ASP A 253 13.95 -16.23 13.65
CA ASP A 253 12.61 -16.63 14.09
C ASP A 253 11.61 -15.52 13.77
N THR A 254 10.72 -15.75 12.80
CA THR A 254 9.68 -14.80 12.40
C THR A 254 8.79 -14.36 13.56
N LYS A 255 8.67 -15.16 14.62
CA LYS A 255 7.86 -14.85 15.81
C LYS A 255 8.54 -13.87 16.77
N ALA A 256 9.85 -13.67 16.63
CA ALA A 256 10.61 -12.73 17.45
C ALA A 256 10.34 -11.26 17.05
N TYR A 257 9.77 -11.04 15.86
CA TYR A 257 9.53 -9.70 15.32
C TYR A 257 8.29 -9.04 15.93
N GLU A 258 8.41 -7.74 16.19
CA GLU A 258 7.36 -6.91 16.76
C GLU A 258 6.07 -6.95 15.94
N GLN A 259 6.15 -6.91 14.61
CA GLN A 259 4.97 -6.97 13.75
C GLN A 259 4.20 -8.29 13.90
N TYR A 260 4.91 -9.43 13.95
CA TYR A 260 4.27 -10.72 14.21
C TYR A 260 3.60 -10.74 15.58
N GLN A 261 4.29 -10.27 16.62
CA GLN A 261 3.77 -10.27 17.98
C GLN A 261 2.58 -9.33 18.15
N TRP A 262 2.61 -8.17 17.49
CA TRP A 262 1.49 -7.25 17.43
C TRP A 262 0.28 -7.91 16.78
N LEU A 263 0.45 -8.50 15.58
CA LEU A 263 -0.64 -9.16 14.86
C LEU A 263 -1.20 -10.32 15.67
N ALA A 264 -0.35 -11.10 16.34
CA ALA A 264 -0.78 -12.20 17.18
C ALA A 264 -1.63 -11.74 18.37
N ARG A 265 -1.22 -10.67 19.05
CA ARG A 265 -2.02 -10.06 20.14
C ARG A 265 -3.31 -9.46 19.59
N ASP A 266 -3.25 -8.81 18.44
CA ASP A 266 -4.39 -8.17 17.82
C ASP A 266 -5.46 -9.20 17.45
N LEU A 267 -5.09 -10.25 16.72
CA LEU A 267 -6.01 -11.32 16.34
C LEU A 267 -6.58 -12.08 17.55
N ALA A 268 -5.79 -12.28 18.60
CA ALA A 268 -6.26 -12.91 19.84
C ALA A 268 -7.33 -12.09 20.59
N ASN A 269 -7.34 -10.77 20.40
CA ASN A 269 -8.27 -9.85 21.07
C ASN A 269 -9.59 -9.64 20.29
N VAL A 270 -9.84 -10.37 19.19
CA VAL A 270 -11.08 -10.26 18.42
C VAL A 270 -12.27 -10.85 19.20
N ASP A 271 -13.25 -10.01 19.53
CA ASP A 271 -14.56 -10.46 20.04
C ASP A 271 -15.52 -10.74 18.86
N ARG A 272 -15.53 -12.00 18.40
CA ARG A 272 -16.33 -12.44 17.24
C ARG A 272 -17.85 -12.30 17.44
N SER A 273 -18.31 -12.18 18.68
CA SER A 273 -19.73 -11.89 18.96
C SER A 273 -20.15 -10.48 18.51
N LYS A 274 -19.18 -9.56 18.40
CA LYS A 274 -19.36 -8.17 17.95
C LYS A 274 -18.79 -7.90 16.56
N THR A 275 -17.66 -8.54 16.24
CA THR A 275 -16.92 -8.36 14.98
C THR A 275 -16.69 -9.75 14.33
N PRO A 276 -17.73 -10.35 13.73
CA PRO A 276 -17.65 -11.73 13.26
C PRO A 276 -16.68 -11.89 12.07
N TRP A 277 -16.59 -10.87 11.22
CA TRP A 277 -15.70 -10.84 10.06
C TRP A 277 -14.31 -10.32 10.46
N VAL A 278 -13.29 -11.10 10.13
CA VAL A 278 -11.88 -10.72 10.31
C VAL A 278 -11.23 -10.70 8.94
N ILE A 279 -10.78 -9.52 8.52
CA ILE A 279 -10.21 -9.27 7.19
C ILE A 279 -8.84 -8.65 7.42
N VAL A 280 -7.83 -9.23 6.80
CA VAL A 280 -6.47 -8.70 6.84
C VAL A 280 -6.11 -8.16 5.47
N MET A 281 -5.39 -7.04 5.44
CA MET A 281 -4.80 -6.52 4.21
C MET A 281 -3.31 -6.32 4.44
N GLY A 282 -2.53 -6.84 3.51
CA GLY A 282 -1.13 -6.49 3.31
C GLY A 282 -0.97 -6.01 1.87
N HIS A 283 0.10 -5.27 1.58
CA HIS A 283 0.32 -4.79 0.23
C HIS A 283 0.62 -5.97 -0.73
N ARG A 284 1.55 -6.85 -0.33
CA ARG A 284 1.98 -7.99 -1.14
C ARG A 284 1.08 -9.22 -0.96
N PRO A 285 0.77 -9.97 -2.05
CA PRO A 285 -0.05 -11.16 -1.98
C PRO A 285 0.70 -12.36 -1.39
N MET A 286 0.01 -13.20 -0.61
CA MET A 286 0.56 -14.50 -0.21
C MET A 286 0.52 -15.53 -1.33
N TYR A 287 -0.39 -15.38 -2.29
CA TYR A 287 -0.58 -16.28 -3.43
C TYR A 287 -1.00 -15.46 -4.64
N SER A 288 -0.48 -15.80 -5.82
CA SER A 288 -0.87 -15.24 -7.12
C SER A 288 -0.28 -16.11 -8.23
N SER A 289 -0.83 -16.04 -9.44
CA SER A 289 -0.24 -16.65 -10.62
C SER A 289 1.12 -16.05 -11.01
N GLN A 290 1.42 -14.80 -10.63
CA GLN A 290 2.79 -14.29 -10.68
C GLN A 290 3.51 -14.70 -9.39
N VAL A 291 4.33 -15.73 -9.52
CA VAL A 291 5.05 -16.34 -8.39
C VAL A 291 6.34 -15.58 -8.10
N SER A 292 6.55 -15.20 -6.84
CA SER A 292 7.77 -14.54 -6.38
C SER A 292 8.24 -15.10 -5.03
N SER A 293 9.52 -14.93 -4.71
CA SER A 293 10.15 -15.39 -3.47
C SER A 293 9.49 -14.80 -2.22
N TYR A 294 9.09 -13.53 -2.24
CA TYR A 294 8.46 -12.84 -1.10
C TYR A 294 7.20 -13.56 -0.59
N GLN A 295 6.50 -14.27 -1.47
CA GLN A 295 5.28 -14.98 -1.13
C GLN A 295 5.56 -16.12 -0.15
N ASN A 296 6.72 -16.78 -0.26
CA ASN A 296 7.14 -17.81 0.70
C ASN A 296 7.34 -17.21 2.09
N TYR A 297 8.04 -16.08 2.18
CA TYR A 297 8.33 -15.41 3.45
C TYR A 297 7.05 -14.92 4.14
N LEU A 298 6.11 -14.34 3.39
CA LEU A 298 4.81 -13.94 3.92
C LEU A 298 4.01 -15.13 4.48
N ARG A 299 4.00 -16.25 3.76
CA ARG A 299 3.30 -17.46 4.21
C ARG A 299 3.93 -18.06 5.46
N GLU A 300 5.26 -18.21 5.47
CA GLU A 300 6.02 -18.72 6.62
C GLU A 300 5.80 -17.87 7.86
N ALA A 301 5.80 -16.54 7.69
CA ALA A 301 5.62 -15.61 8.79
C ALA A 301 4.18 -15.57 9.29
N PHE A 302 3.17 -15.47 8.41
CA PHE A 302 1.85 -15.02 8.83
C PHE A 302 0.70 -15.98 8.57
N GLU A 303 0.75 -16.81 7.53
CA GLU A 303 -0.40 -17.61 7.10
C GLU A 303 -0.91 -18.54 8.22
N GLY A 304 0.02 -19.23 8.89
CA GLY A 304 -0.31 -20.11 10.01
C GLY A 304 -0.93 -19.36 11.20
N LEU A 305 -0.47 -18.14 11.49
CA LEU A 305 -1.04 -17.29 12.55
C LEU A 305 -2.46 -16.83 12.18
N MET A 306 -2.66 -16.38 10.94
CA MET A 306 -3.94 -15.90 10.43
C MET A 306 -4.99 -17.01 10.39
N LEU A 307 -4.65 -18.19 9.85
CA LEU A 307 -5.55 -19.34 9.82
C LEU A 307 -5.91 -19.81 11.22
N LYS A 308 -4.93 -19.95 12.13
CA LYS A 308 -5.17 -20.35 13.53
C LYS A 308 -6.16 -19.42 14.23
N ASN A 309 -6.13 -18.12 13.91
CA ASN A 309 -7.03 -17.14 14.48
C ASN A 309 -8.33 -16.95 13.66
N GLY A 310 -8.54 -17.71 12.59
CA GLY A 310 -9.77 -17.69 11.79
C GLY A 310 -9.95 -16.43 10.96
N VAL A 311 -8.88 -15.87 10.39
CA VAL A 311 -8.99 -14.80 9.38
C VAL A 311 -9.81 -15.32 8.21
N ASP A 312 -10.80 -14.54 7.77
CA ASP A 312 -11.75 -14.95 6.74
C ASP A 312 -11.25 -14.61 5.33
N VAL A 313 -10.67 -13.41 5.18
CA VAL A 313 -10.23 -12.85 3.90
C VAL A 313 -8.87 -12.17 4.06
N TYR A 314 -7.96 -12.46 3.14
CA TYR A 314 -6.71 -11.74 2.93
C TYR A 314 -6.80 -10.94 1.62
N LEU A 315 -6.60 -9.63 1.72
CA LEU A 315 -6.62 -8.71 0.59
C LEU A 315 -5.20 -8.21 0.30
N ALA A 316 -4.88 -8.07 -0.97
CA ALA A 316 -3.59 -7.53 -1.41
C ALA A 316 -3.69 -6.70 -2.69
N GLY A 317 -2.62 -5.96 -2.97
CA GLY A 317 -2.33 -5.26 -4.20
C GLY A 317 -1.02 -5.77 -4.80
N HIS A 318 -0.10 -4.84 -5.06
CA HIS A 318 1.28 -5.01 -5.55
C HIS A 318 1.39 -5.54 -6.98
N ILE A 319 0.60 -6.56 -7.31
CA ILE A 319 0.53 -7.07 -8.67
C ILE A 319 -0.59 -6.33 -9.38
N HIS A 320 -0.26 -5.65 -10.48
CA HIS A 320 -1.14 -4.67 -11.14
C HIS A 320 -2.20 -5.35 -12.02
N TRP A 321 -3.01 -6.21 -11.41
CA TRP A 321 -4.17 -6.84 -12.01
C TRP A 321 -5.23 -7.13 -10.93
N TYR A 322 -6.40 -7.56 -11.38
CA TYR A 322 -7.35 -8.20 -10.49
C TYR A 322 -7.22 -9.72 -10.59
N GLU A 323 -7.04 -10.40 -9.46
CA GLU A 323 -7.01 -11.86 -9.39
C GLU A 323 -7.79 -12.37 -8.18
N ARG A 324 -8.74 -13.27 -8.43
CA ARG A 324 -9.50 -13.96 -7.39
C ARG A 324 -9.14 -15.43 -7.36
N LEU A 325 -8.74 -15.89 -6.19
CA LEU A 325 -8.33 -17.27 -5.97
C LEU A 325 -9.46 -18.09 -5.34
N LEU A 326 -9.40 -19.41 -5.55
CA LEU A 326 -10.14 -20.39 -4.75
C LEU A 326 -9.66 -20.34 -3.29
N PRO A 327 -10.47 -20.79 -2.30
CA PRO A 327 -10.04 -20.88 -0.92
C PRO A 327 -8.83 -21.82 -0.77
N LEU A 328 -7.75 -21.35 -0.16
CA LEU A 328 -6.49 -22.09 -0.02
C LEU A 328 -6.20 -22.46 1.43
N LYS A 329 -5.60 -23.65 1.62
CA LYS A 329 -5.04 -24.13 2.90
C LYS A 329 -3.58 -23.72 3.04
N THR A 330 -3.01 -23.87 4.25
CA THR A 330 -1.59 -23.56 4.58
C THR A 330 -0.52 -24.13 3.65
N ASN A 331 -0.85 -25.14 2.85
CA ASN A 331 0.07 -25.79 1.93
C ASN A 331 -0.18 -25.36 0.46
N GLY A 332 -0.97 -24.31 0.24
CA GLY A 332 -1.37 -23.84 -1.09
C GLY A 332 -2.37 -24.73 -1.83
N THR A 333 -2.92 -25.77 -1.18
CA THR A 333 -3.94 -26.62 -1.83
C THR A 333 -5.34 -26.05 -1.70
N ILE A 334 -6.17 -26.32 -2.70
CA ILE A 334 -7.56 -25.86 -2.75
C ILE A 334 -8.38 -26.56 -1.66
N ASP A 335 -9.16 -25.78 -0.91
CA ASP A 335 -10.21 -26.27 -0.03
C ASP A 335 -11.55 -26.37 -0.76
N HIS A 336 -11.76 -27.50 -1.44
CA HIS A 336 -13.02 -27.77 -2.14
C HIS A 336 -14.26 -27.77 -1.23
N SER A 337 -14.10 -27.91 0.10
CA SER A 337 -15.24 -27.83 1.02
C SER A 337 -15.73 -26.40 1.28
N ALA A 338 -14.85 -25.41 1.05
CA ALA A 338 -15.14 -23.98 1.14
C ALA A 338 -15.64 -23.41 -0.20
N PHE A 339 -15.54 -24.16 -1.30
CA PHE A 339 -16.01 -23.76 -2.62
C PHE A 339 -17.42 -24.29 -2.89
N MET A 340 -18.42 -23.41 -2.98
CA MET A 340 -19.77 -23.82 -3.41
C MET A 340 -19.95 -23.72 -4.92
N ASN A 341 -19.52 -22.60 -5.49
CA ASN A 341 -19.52 -22.33 -6.93
C ASN A 341 -18.58 -21.14 -7.22
N ASN A 342 -18.45 -20.78 -8.50
CA ASN A 342 -17.53 -19.74 -8.97
C ASN A 342 -17.71 -18.36 -8.30
N ASN A 343 -18.89 -18.05 -7.76
CA ASN A 343 -19.19 -16.74 -7.14
C ASN A 343 -19.67 -16.89 -5.69
N THR A 344 -19.52 -18.05 -5.06
CA THR A 344 -19.92 -18.27 -3.66
C THR A 344 -18.94 -19.16 -2.91
N TYR A 345 -18.35 -18.63 -1.84
CA TYR A 345 -17.50 -19.36 -0.90
C TYR A 345 -18.14 -19.44 0.49
N ILE A 346 -17.74 -20.46 1.25
CA ILE A 346 -18.05 -20.63 2.67
C ILE A 346 -16.74 -20.52 3.45
N THR A 347 -16.74 -19.76 4.55
CA THR A 347 -15.57 -19.66 5.44
C THR A 347 -15.24 -21.01 6.09
N ASN A 348 -13.96 -21.37 6.22
CA ASN A 348 -13.52 -22.57 6.92
C ASN A 348 -12.34 -22.27 7.87
N PRO A 349 -12.63 -21.79 9.09
CA PRO A 349 -11.61 -21.21 9.97
C PRO A 349 -10.63 -22.26 10.45
N GLY A 350 -9.36 -21.87 10.55
CA GLY A 350 -8.29 -22.82 10.87
C GLY A 350 -7.90 -23.73 9.70
N VAL A 351 -8.65 -23.71 8.59
CA VAL A 351 -8.42 -24.59 7.44
C VAL A 351 -8.05 -23.80 6.19
N SER A 352 -8.86 -22.81 5.80
CA SER A 352 -8.64 -22.01 4.59
C SER A 352 -9.11 -20.56 4.75
N MET A 353 -8.55 -19.68 3.91
CA MET A 353 -8.96 -18.27 3.81
C MET A 353 -9.12 -17.86 2.34
N THR A 354 -10.00 -16.89 2.10
CA THR A 354 -10.17 -16.31 0.76
C THR A 354 -9.07 -15.30 0.49
N HIS A 355 -8.46 -15.36 -0.69
CA HIS A 355 -7.44 -14.42 -1.15
C HIS A 355 -7.96 -13.67 -2.38
N ILE A 356 -7.83 -12.34 -2.36
CA ILE A 356 -8.15 -11.49 -3.51
C ILE A 356 -7.03 -10.47 -3.68
N ILE A 357 -6.53 -10.35 -4.90
CA ILE A 357 -5.49 -9.43 -5.32
C ILE A 357 -6.15 -8.39 -6.21
N ASN A 358 -5.98 -7.11 -5.89
CA ASN A 358 -6.45 -6.02 -6.72
C ASN A 358 -5.44 -4.86 -6.67
N GLY A 359 -4.37 -4.95 -7.45
CA GLY A 359 -3.44 -3.83 -7.70
C GLY A 359 -3.77 -3.06 -8.98
N ALA A 360 -4.99 -3.19 -9.48
CA ALA A 360 -5.38 -2.62 -10.77
C ALA A 360 -5.99 -1.22 -10.66
N ALA A 361 -5.65 -0.40 -9.65
CA ALA A 361 -6.36 0.87 -9.48
C ALA A 361 -5.94 1.96 -10.47
N GLY A 362 -4.72 1.92 -11.01
CA GLY A 362 -4.32 2.72 -12.17
C GLY A 362 -3.03 3.52 -12.03
N ASN A 363 -2.02 2.94 -11.40
CA ASN A 363 -0.70 3.56 -11.29
C ASN A 363 0.00 3.75 -12.65
N ILE A 364 1.15 4.39 -12.62
CA ILE A 364 1.93 4.76 -13.82
C ILE A 364 2.59 3.57 -14.52
N GLU A 365 2.92 2.50 -13.80
CA GLU A 365 3.54 1.30 -14.36
C GLU A 365 2.57 0.46 -15.21
N SER A 366 1.27 0.73 -15.11
CA SER A 366 0.20 0.01 -15.83
C SER A 366 0.06 -1.46 -15.42
N HIS A 367 -0.76 -2.23 -16.14
CA HIS A 367 -1.06 -3.61 -15.79
C HIS A 367 0.17 -4.53 -15.86
N SER A 368 0.29 -5.40 -14.86
CA SER A 368 1.23 -6.51 -14.90
C SER A 368 0.81 -7.54 -15.96
N THR A 369 1.78 -8.29 -16.48
CA THR A 369 1.52 -9.41 -17.39
C THR A 369 2.09 -10.70 -16.82
N LEU A 370 1.46 -11.84 -17.13
CA LEU A 370 1.99 -13.14 -16.71
C LEU A 370 3.41 -13.42 -17.22
N GLY A 371 3.83 -12.86 -18.36
CA GLY A 371 5.13 -13.16 -18.95
C GLY A 371 5.35 -14.68 -19.10
N ASP A 372 6.42 -15.19 -18.49
CA ASP A 372 6.76 -16.63 -18.46
C ASP A 372 6.06 -17.42 -17.34
N HIS A 373 5.29 -16.75 -16.46
CA HIS A 373 4.51 -17.40 -15.42
C HIS A 373 3.29 -18.11 -16.01
N ILE A 374 2.86 -19.19 -15.35
CA ILE A 374 1.66 -19.93 -15.73
C ILE A 374 0.47 -19.46 -14.89
N LEU A 375 -0.72 -19.47 -15.49
CA LEU A 375 -1.96 -19.34 -14.75
C LEU A 375 -2.11 -20.56 -13.83
N LEU A 376 -2.21 -20.34 -12.53
CA LEU A 376 -2.29 -21.43 -11.55
C LEU A 376 -3.71 -21.96 -11.43
N ASP A 377 -3.86 -23.26 -11.18
CA ASP A 377 -5.16 -23.95 -11.13
C ASP A 377 -6.12 -23.42 -10.05
N PHE A 378 -5.59 -22.70 -9.05
CA PHE A 378 -6.40 -22.07 -8.02
C PHE A 378 -6.98 -20.72 -8.41
N THR A 379 -6.60 -20.16 -9.56
CA THR A 379 -7.09 -18.86 -10.02
C THR A 379 -8.45 -19.03 -10.69
N VAL A 380 -9.48 -18.39 -10.12
CA VAL A 380 -10.84 -18.41 -10.67
C VAL A 380 -11.01 -17.38 -11.76
N LEU A 381 -10.46 -16.18 -11.52
CA LEU A 381 -10.53 -15.07 -12.46
C LEU A 381 -9.23 -14.28 -12.38
N LEU A 382 -8.69 -13.93 -13.54
CA LEU A 382 -7.57 -13.03 -13.73
C LEU A 382 -7.96 -11.98 -14.77
N ASP A 383 -7.97 -10.71 -14.39
CA ASP A 383 -8.19 -9.56 -15.27
C ASP A 383 -6.94 -8.68 -15.31
N GLN A 384 -6.23 -8.75 -16.44
CA GLN A 384 -5.01 -8.00 -16.74
C GLN A 384 -5.28 -6.78 -17.64
N VAL A 385 -6.54 -6.39 -17.81
CA VAL A 385 -6.95 -5.42 -18.84
C VAL A 385 -7.61 -4.20 -18.22
N HIS A 386 -8.51 -4.40 -17.27
CA HIS A 386 -9.31 -3.30 -16.74
C HIS A 386 -8.67 -2.73 -15.48
N PHE A 387 -8.54 -1.41 -15.43
CA PHE A 387 -8.32 -0.71 -14.17
C PHE A 387 -9.62 -0.67 -13.37
N GLY A 388 -9.53 -0.62 -12.05
CA GLY A 388 -10.69 -0.56 -11.18
C GLY A 388 -10.35 -0.69 -9.71
N PHE A 389 -11.38 -0.69 -8.89
CA PHE A 389 -11.27 -0.90 -7.45
C PHE A 389 -12.34 -1.89 -7.01
N SER A 390 -12.31 -2.30 -5.75
CA SER A 390 -13.28 -3.23 -5.21
C SER A 390 -14.20 -2.60 -4.19
N LYS A 391 -15.45 -3.03 -4.17
CA LYS A 391 -16.42 -2.69 -3.15
C LYS A 391 -16.73 -3.92 -2.32
N LEU A 392 -16.44 -3.84 -1.03
CA LEU A 392 -16.76 -4.87 -0.05
C LEU A 392 -17.99 -4.44 0.73
N THR A 393 -19.02 -5.28 0.79
CA THR A 393 -20.24 -5.01 1.56
C THR A 393 -20.44 -6.05 2.64
N ILE A 394 -20.52 -5.60 3.89
CA ILE A 394 -20.92 -6.43 5.02
C ILE A 394 -22.43 -6.41 5.11
N ASN A 395 -23.10 -7.38 4.48
CA ASN A 395 -24.56 -7.47 4.51
C ASN A 395 -25.09 -7.88 5.89
N SER A 396 -24.39 -8.80 6.55
CA SER A 396 -24.76 -9.28 7.89
C SER A 396 -23.58 -9.97 8.58
N ALA A 397 -23.81 -10.47 9.80
CA ALA A 397 -22.84 -11.32 10.50
C ALA A 397 -22.49 -12.62 9.77
N LYS A 398 -23.28 -13.03 8.76
CA LYS A 398 -23.09 -14.29 8.01
C LYS A 398 -22.92 -14.13 6.50
N LYS A 399 -23.02 -12.92 5.98
CA LYS A 399 -22.90 -12.66 4.53
C LYS A 399 -22.07 -11.42 4.28
N LEU A 400 -21.06 -11.58 3.44
CA LEU A 400 -20.21 -10.55 2.87
C LEU A 400 -20.28 -10.68 1.34
N THR A 401 -20.37 -9.57 0.63
CA THR A 401 -20.25 -9.53 -0.83
C THR A 401 -19.08 -8.66 -1.25
N TRP A 402 -18.51 -8.99 -2.40
CA TRP A 402 -17.38 -8.33 -3.03
C TRP A 402 -17.72 -8.09 -4.50
N GLU A 403 -17.40 -6.89 -4.98
CA GLU A 403 -17.59 -6.48 -6.37
C GLU A 403 -16.27 -5.87 -6.86
N PHE A 404 -15.72 -6.32 -7.98
CA PHE A 404 -14.67 -5.61 -8.71
C PHE A 404 -15.34 -4.68 -9.72
N ILE A 405 -15.12 -3.38 -9.55
CA ILE A 405 -15.76 -2.32 -10.35
C ILE A 405 -14.70 -1.74 -11.27
N HIS A 406 -14.90 -1.90 -12.57
CA HIS A 406 -14.03 -1.31 -13.58
C HIS A 406 -14.13 0.22 -13.52
N GLY A 407 -12.99 0.90 -13.61
CA GLY A 407 -12.92 2.35 -13.69
C GLY A 407 -13.63 2.87 -14.93
N GLU A 408 -13.41 2.24 -16.08
CA GLU A 408 -14.13 2.54 -17.31
C GLU A 408 -15.56 1.99 -17.24
N GLY A 409 -16.55 2.88 -17.42
CA GLY A 409 -17.96 2.52 -17.50
C GLY A 409 -18.61 2.05 -16.18
N GLY A 410 -17.86 1.76 -15.12
CA GLY A 410 -18.41 1.30 -13.84
C GLY A 410 -18.99 -0.12 -13.91
N VAL A 411 -18.53 -0.93 -14.86
CA VAL A 411 -19.00 -2.32 -15.04
C VAL A 411 -18.51 -3.19 -13.88
N ILE A 412 -19.37 -4.10 -13.39
CA ILE A 412 -18.96 -5.13 -12.44
C ILE A 412 -18.21 -6.23 -13.21
N GLY A 413 -16.89 -6.24 -13.07
CA GLY A 413 -16.01 -7.23 -13.70
C GLY A 413 -16.04 -8.58 -13.02
N ASP A 414 -16.28 -8.58 -11.72
CA ASP A 414 -16.37 -9.79 -10.92
C ASP A 414 -17.20 -9.58 -9.66
N GLU A 415 -17.85 -10.65 -9.20
CA GLU A 415 -18.62 -10.67 -7.96
C GLU A 415 -18.33 -11.93 -7.15
N LEU A 416 -18.30 -11.79 -5.83
CA LEU A 416 -18.14 -12.91 -4.91
C LEU A 416 -19.04 -12.72 -3.68
N THR A 417 -19.76 -13.78 -3.31
CA THR A 417 -20.43 -13.88 -2.01
C THR A 417 -19.63 -14.81 -1.10
N ILE A 418 -19.33 -14.35 0.12
CA ILE A 418 -18.72 -15.17 1.17
C ILE A 418 -19.73 -15.36 2.30
N LEU A 419 -19.96 -16.61 2.68
CA LEU A 419 -20.92 -17.00 3.72
C LEU A 419 -20.19 -17.57 4.93
N LYS A 420 -20.64 -17.22 6.14
CA LYS A 420 -20.20 -17.92 7.36
C LYS A 420 -21.05 -19.12 7.67
N ASN A 421 -20.40 -20.25 7.93
CA ASN A 421 -21.01 -21.50 8.39
C ASN A 421 -21.24 -21.55 9.92
N TYR A 422 -20.67 -20.63 10.70
CA TYR A 422 -20.89 -20.50 12.15
C TYR A 422 -20.86 -19.01 12.58
N LEU A 423 -21.16 -18.72 13.84
CA LEU A 423 -20.98 -17.39 14.46
C LEU A 423 -20.04 -17.49 15.65
#